data_AF-A0AAU9X188-F1
#
_entry.id   AF-A0AAU9X188-F1
#
_cell.length_a   1.000
_cell.length_b   1.000
_cell.length_c   1.000
_cell.angle_alpha   90.00
_cell.angle_beta   90.00
_cell.angle_gamma   90.00
#
_symmetry.space_group_name_H-M   'P 1'
#
loop_
_entity.id
_entity.type
_entity.pdbx_description
1 polymer ?
#
loop_
_entity_poly.entity_id
_entity_poly.type
_entity_poly.pdbx_seq_one_letter_code
_entity_poly.pdbx_strand_id
1 'polypeptide(L)'
;MWLSKIQSRRKNAAAKNKQTAARKTKKKGKTNRNEQTDNTHTEDTDDVHCLCMQPWGNRFMIQCDVCGTWHHGSCVGVSEEDADAMPEYYCDMCST
;
A
#
# COMPACT_ATOMS: atom_id res chain seq x y z
N MET A 1 -34.21 30.56 -13.17
CA MET A 1 -35.24 29.59 -12.76
C MET A 1 -35.12 28.37 -13.66
N TRP A 2 -34.50 27.29 -13.20
CA TRP A 2 -34.30 26.08 -14.02
C TRP A 2 -35.04 24.90 -13.37
N LEU A 3 -35.81 24.18 -14.17
CA LEU A 3 -36.91 23.33 -13.70
C LEU A 3 -36.48 21.90 -13.39
N SER A 4 -37.10 21.38 -12.35
CA SER A 4 -37.09 20.00 -11.87
C SER A 4 -37.02 18.91 -12.96
N LYS A 5 -36.12 17.94 -12.78
CA LYS A 5 -36.36 16.57 -13.28
C LYS A 5 -35.77 15.52 -12.34
N ILE A 6 -36.64 14.99 -11.47
CA ILE A 6 -36.43 13.75 -10.72
C ILE A 6 -36.08 12.64 -11.73
N GLN A 7 -34.96 11.94 -11.53
CA GLN A 7 -34.57 10.80 -12.37
C GLN A 7 -34.74 9.47 -11.63
N SER A 8 -35.47 8.57 -12.27
CA SER A 8 -36.07 7.39 -11.66
C SER A 8 -35.13 6.19 -11.54
N ARG A 9 -35.41 5.35 -10.54
CA ARG A 9 -34.82 4.03 -10.30
C ARG A 9 -34.74 3.16 -11.56
N ARG A 10 -33.61 2.46 -11.76
CA ARG A 10 -33.57 1.11 -12.37
C ARG A 10 -32.52 0.22 -11.68
N LYS A 11 -32.98 -0.84 -11.02
CA LYS A 11 -32.15 -2.01 -10.69
C LYS A 11 -32.22 -2.96 -11.87
N ASN A 12 -31.13 -3.64 -12.23
CA ASN A 12 -31.18 -4.82 -13.09
C ASN A 12 -30.05 -5.80 -12.75
N ALA A 13 -30.30 -7.09 -12.97
CA ALA A 13 -29.46 -8.19 -12.53
C ALA A 13 -28.94 -9.02 -13.71
N ALA A 14 -27.87 -9.78 -13.44
CA ALA A 14 -27.44 -11.02 -14.09
C ALA A 14 -27.22 -11.05 -15.62
N ALA A 15 -25.97 -11.35 -16.02
CA ALA A 15 -25.66 -12.18 -17.18
C ALA A 15 -24.32 -12.91 -16.98
N LYS A 16 -24.20 -14.15 -17.45
CA LYS A 16 -22.98 -15.00 -17.38
C LYS A 16 -22.47 -15.28 -18.80
N ASN A 17 -21.15 -15.23 -19.04
CA ASN A 17 -20.48 -15.94 -20.15
C ASN A 17 -18.96 -16.00 -19.83
N LYS A 18 -18.25 -17.12 -19.63
CA LYS A 18 -18.00 -18.34 -20.44
C LYS A 18 -17.27 -18.10 -21.79
N GLN A 19 -15.93 -18.13 -21.73
CA GLN A 19 -15.00 -18.44 -22.83
C GLN A 19 -13.85 -19.25 -22.18
N THR A 20 -13.56 -20.54 -22.42
CA THR A 20 -13.30 -21.37 -23.61
C THR A 20 -11.87 -21.30 -24.18
N ALA A 21 -11.05 -22.29 -23.79
CA ALA A 21 -10.07 -23.05 -24.60
C ALA A 21 -8.84 -22.36 -25.26
N ALA A 22 -7.70 -22.47 -24.57
CA ALA A 22 -6.38 -22.95 -25.03
C ALA A 22 -5.91 -22.86 -26.52
N ARG A 23 -4.69 -22.33 -26.75
CA ARG A 23 -3.62 -22.97 -27.58
C ARG A 23 -2.22 -22.28 -27.60
N LYS A 24 -1.20 -23.02 -27.13
CA LYS A 24 0.13 -23.32 -27.75
C LYS A 24 1.17 -22.23 -28.16
N THR A 25 2.21 -22.06 -27.31
CA THR A 25 3.68 -22.35 -27.52
C THR A 25 4.58 -21.77 -28.65
N LYS A 26 5.86 -21.46 -28.25
CA LYS A 26 7.16 -21.32 -29.00
C LYS A 26 7.40 -20.00 -29.78
N LYS A 27 8.44 -19.19 -29.46
CA LYS A 27 9.91 -19.32 -29.75
C LYS A 27 10.85 -18.77 -28.62
N LYS A 28 12.19 -18.93 -28.75
CA LYS A 28 13.27 -18.13 -28.08
C LYS A 28 14.61 -18.18 -28.87
N GLY A 29 15.42 -17.10 -28.83
CA GLY A 29 16.82 -16.98 -29.30
C GLY A 29 17.36 -15.56 -29.03
N LYS A 30 18.66 -15.24 -28.88
CA LYS A 30 19.93 -16.01 -28.74
C LYS A 30 20.99 -15.10 -28.06
N THR A 31 21.88 -15.68 -27.23
CA THR A 31 23.27 -15.28 -26.83
C THR A 31 23.81 -13.88 -27.22
N ASN A 32 24.54 -13.14 -26.36
CA ASN A 32 25.85 -13.55 -25.81
C ASN A 32 26.28 -12.81 -24.50
N ARG A 33 27.27 -13.41 -23.84
CA ARG A 33 28.03 -13.06 -22.62
C ARG A 33 28.73 -11.69 -22.65
N ASN A 34 28.57 -10.90 -21.58
CA ASN A 34 29.74 -10.39 -20.84
C ASN A 34 29.47 -10.49 -19.33
N GLU A 35 30.54 -10.63 -18.57
CA GLU A 35 30.57 -11.00 -17.16
C GLU A 35 31.25 -9.86 -16.39
N GLN A 36 30.50 -9.17 -15.54
CA GLN A 36 31.08 -8.44 -14.41
C GLN A 36 30.03 -8.18 -13.34
N THR A 37 30.17 -8.98 -12.28
CA THR A 37 29.89 -8.65 -10.88
C THR A 37 29.21 -7.30 -10.64
N ASP A 38 27.92 -7.35 -10.29
CA ASP A 38 27.42 -6.44 -9.28
C ASP A 38 26.92 -7.28 -8.10
N ASN A 39 27.81 -7.46 -7.11
CA ASN A 39 27.41 -7.87 -5.77
C ASN A 39 26.93 -6.62 -5.01
N THR A 40 25.96 -5.90 -5.55
CA THR A 40 25.02 -5.18 -4.71
C THR A 40 24.07 -6.21 -4.11
N HIS A 41 24.56 -6.86 -3.07
CA HIS A 41 23.75 -6.92 -1.87
C HIS A 41 23.57 -5.46 -1.42
N THR A 42 22.64 -4.74 -2.06
CA THR A 42 21.83 -3.85 -1.24
C THR A 42 21.17 -4.80 -0.27
N GLU A 43 21.65 -4.76 0.97
CA GLU A 43 20.77 -4.83 2.11
C GLU A 43 19.79 -3.69 1.89
N ASP A 44 18.78 -3.96 1.06
CA ASP A 44 17.60 -3.13 0.93
C ASP A 44 16.99 -3.17 2.31
N THR A 45 17.31 -2.16 3.11
CA THR A 45 16.75 -1.99 4.42
C THR A 45 15.29 -1.58 4.21
N ASP A 46 14.47 -2.60 3.96
CA ASP A 46 13.07 -2.65 4.37
C ASP A 46 13.07 -2.45 5.90
N ASP A 47 13.35 -1.22 6.33
CA ASP A 47 13.39 -0.82 7.72
C ASP A 47 11.94 -0.81 8.20
N VAL A 48 11.52 -1.99 8.61
CA VAL A 48 10.21 -2.30 9.15
C VAL A 48 10.11 -1.66 10.53
N HIS A 49 9.81 -0.37 10.53
CA HIS A 49 9.64 0.41 11.75
C HIS A 49 8.26 0.18 12.40
N CYS A 50 7.23 -0.14 11.61
CA CYS A 50 5.85 -0.24 12.13
C CYS A 50 5.48 -1.67 12.57
N LEU A 51 4.78 -1.77 13.70
CA LEU A 51 4.27 -3.01 14.33
C LEU A 51 3.48 -3.97 13.42
N CYS A 52 3.01 -3.51 12.27
CA CYS A 52 2.31 -4.34 11.28
C CYS A 52 3.25 -5.20 10.41
N MET A 53 4.58 -5.03 10.53
CA MET A 53 5.59 -5.71 9.73
C MET A 53 5.37 -5.59 8.22
N GLN A 54 5.06 -4.37 7.75
CA GLN A 54 4.85 -4.07 6.33
C GLN A 54 5.88 -3.05 5.87
N PRO A 55 6.34 -3.13 4.60
CA PRO A 55 7.32 -2.21 4.03
C PRO A 55 6.76 -0.78 3.96
N TRP A 56 7.65 0.20 3.78
CA TRP A 56 7.30 1.61 3.56
C TRP A 56 6.45 1.79 2.30
N GLY A 57 5.14 1.87 2.47
CA GLY A 57 4.18 2.30 1.45
C GLY A 57 3.83 3.78 1.58
N ASN A 58 3.05 4.30 0.63
CA ASN A 58 2.53 5.67 0.64
C ASN A 58 1.41 5.88 1.69
N ARG A 59 1.71 5.69 2.97
CA ARG A 59 0.79 5.91 4.11
C ARG A 59 1.43 6.93 5.05
N PHE A 60 0.61 7.79 5.65
CA PHE A 60 1.07 8.67 6.72
C PHE A 60 1.68 7.86 7.87
N MET A 61 2.82 8.33 8.39
CA MET A 61 3.53 7.74 9.51
C MET A 61 3.83 8.80 10.57
N ILE A 62 3.77 8.39 11.84
CA ILE A 62 4.07 9.21 13.01
C ILE A 62 5.15 8.53 13.85
N GLN A 63 6.09 9.31 14.38
CA GLN A 63 7.19 8.82 15.23
C GLN A 63 6.81 8.95 16.70
N CYS A 64 7.04 7.91 17.51
CA CYS A 64 6.85 7.98 18.96
C CYS A 64 8.04 8.68 19.65
N ASP A 65 7.78 9.71 20.46
CA ASP A 65 8.82 10.50 21.14
C ASP A 65 9.61 9.73 22.21
N VAL A 66 9.05 8.63 22.75
CA VAL A 66 9.71 7.82 23.79
C VAL A 66 10.62 6.73 23.21
N CYS A 67 10.17 6.02 22.17
CA CYS A 67 10.91 4.90 21.59
C CYS A 67 11.49 5.17 20.19
N GLY A 68 11.29 6.37 19.63
CA GLY A 68 11.77 6.78 18.31
C GLY A 68 11.20 5.98 17.12
N THR A 69 10.21 5.12 17.36
CA THR A 69 9.70 4.14 16.38
C THR A 69 8.63 4.77 15.49
N TRP A 70 8.67 4.48 14.19
CA TRP A 70 7.71 4.99 13.20
C TRP A 70 6.53 4.05 13.01
N HIS A 71 5.32 4.56 13.20
CA HIS A 71 4.07 3.82 13.06
C HIS A 71 3.22 4.41 11.94
N HIS A 72 2.61 3.57 11.09
CA HIS A 72 1.54 4.04 10.21
C HIS A 72 0.38 4.56 11.07
N GLY A 73 -0.14 5.77 10.83
CA GLY A 73 -1.21 6.33 11.67
C GLY A 73 -2.42 5.40 11.79
N SER A 74 -2.87 4.85 10.65
CA SER A 74 -3.90 3.80 10.56
C SER A 74 -3.62 2.47 11.30
N CYS A 75 -2.39 2.21 11.76
CA CYS A 75 -2.06 1.05 12.61
C CYS A 75 -2.14 1.36 14.11
N VAL A 76 -2.19 2.65 14.48
CA VAL A 76 -2.23 3.16 15.86
C VAL A 76 -3.45 4.06 16.12
N GLY A 77 -4.38 4.12 15.17
CA GLY A 77 -5.62 4.91 15.28
C GLY A 77 -5.48 6.42 15.07
N VAL A 78 -4.30 6.91 14.68
CA VAL A 78 -4.00 8.34 14.50
C VAL A 78 -4.23 8.76 13.04
N SER A 79 -5.02 9.80 12.82
CA SER A 79 -5.15 10.46 11.51
C SER A 79 -4.11 11.56 11.31
N GLU A 80 -3.98 12.07 10.09
CA GLU A 80 -3.14 13.25 9.81
C GLU A 80 -3.67 14.51 10.54
N GLU A 81 -4.98 14.60 10.75
CA GLU A 81 -5.64 15.69 11.48
C GLU A 81 -5.34 15.63 12.99
N ASP A 82 -5.32 14.43 13.58
CA ASP A 82 -4.93 14.23 14.98
C ASP A 82 -3.44 14.55 15.19
N ALA A 83 -2.58 14.20 14.22
CA ALA A 83 -1.15 14.45 14.27
C ALA A 83 -0.79 15.95 14.12
N ASP A 84 -1.57 16.72 13.36
CA ASP A 84 -1.42 18.20 13.30
C ASP A 84 -1.83 18.86 14.62
N ALA A 85 -2.84 18.29 15.30
CA ALA A 85 -3.32 18.77 16.59
C ALA A 85 -2.46 18.35 17.80
N MET A 86 -1.62 17.31 17.67
CA MET A 86 -0.82 16.73 18.76
C MET A 86 0.69 16.82 18.44
N PRO A 87 1.44 17.75 19.04
CA PRO A 87 2.87 17.94 18.74
C PRO A 87 3.79 16.85 19.33
N GLU A 88 3.28 16.02 20.24
CA GLU A 88 3.98 14.88 20.85
C GLU A 88 3.09 13.64 20.70
N TYR A 89 3.67 12.50 20.34
CA TYR A 89 2.95 11.24 20.16
C TYR A 89 3.61 10.08 20.93
N TYR A 90 2.77 9.33 21.63
CA TYR A 90 3.15 8.17 22.42
C TYR A 90 2.38 6.95 21.91
N CYS A 91 3.08 5.92 21.46
CA CYS A 91 2.45 4.67 21.05
C CYS A 91 1.95 3.86 22.26
N ASP A 92 1.05 2.89 22.04
CA ASP A 92 0.44 2.04 23.09
C ASP A 92 1.44 1.36 24.05
N MET A 93 2.68 1.13 23.58
CA MET A 93 3.76 0.54 24.39
C MET A 93 4.45 1.55 25.32
N CYS A 94 4.25 2.85 25.08
CA CYS A 94 4.90 3.96 25.77
C CYS A 94 3.90 4.89 26.50
N SER A 95 2.59 4.77 26.25
CA SER A 95 1.52 5.53 26.91
C SER A 95 1.02 4.90 28.23
N THR A 96 1.82 4.00 28.83
CA THR A 96 1.56 3.32 30.11
C THR A 96 1.86 4.20 31.32
#